data_AF-A0A7G5MXI2-F1
#
_entry.id   AF-A0A7G5MXI2-F1
#
_cell.length_a   1.000
_cell.length_b   1.000
_cell.length_c   1.000
_cell.angle_alpha   90.00
_cell.angle_beta   90.00
_cell.angle_gamma   90.00
#
_symmetry.space_group_name_H-M   'P 1'
#
loop_
_entity.id
_entity.type
_entity.pdbx_description
1 polymer ?
#
loop_
_entity_poly.entity_id
_entity_poly.type
_entity_poly.pdbx_seq_one_letter_code
_entity_poly.pdbx_strand_id
1 'polypeptide(L)'
;MYTTYEFYATRYFGDMIPEDVFEKFCQRSCDEIDVITFDRLAEGLPTNERAAARVQRAVCALAELFYRIEAEDRKAEESTGIINKEDGTVIGKQITAVSSGSESIHYAVGQGATTSTISTAVKDVKTRRRLEYDTVKEYLTGVKDDKGELLLYAGL
;
A
#
# COMPACT_ATOMS: atom_id res chain seq x y z
N MET A 1 -15.31 8.81 -0.37
CA MET A 1 -14.56 7.66 -0.92
C MET A 1 -14.54 7.78 -2.43
N TYR A 2 -13.38 7.58 -3.05
CA TYR A 2 -13.18 7.85 -4.48
C TYR A 2 -13.50 6.68 -5.40
N THR A 3 -13.51 5.44 -4.90
CA THR A 3 -13.74 4.21 -5.67
C THR A 3 -14.72 3.30 -4.94
N THR A 4 -15.14 2.21 -5.58
CA THR A 4 -16.03 1.18 -5.03
C THR A 4 -15.42 -0.21 -5.19
N TYR A 5 -15.96 -1.21 -4.46
CA TYR A 5 -15.54 -2.60 -4.65
C TYR A 5 -15.87 -3.10 -6.07
N GLU A 6 -16.99 -2.68 -6.65
CA GLU A 6 -17.33 -3.01 -8.04
C GLU A 6 -16.26 -2.50 -9.01
N PHE A 7 -15.80 -1.25 -8.86
CA PHE A 7 -14.71 -0.73 -9.69
C PHE A 7 -13.42 -1.53 -9.48
N TYR A 8 -13.08 -1.84 -8.21
CA TYR A 8 -11.91 -2.64 -7.85
C TYR A 8 -11.92 -4.01 -8.57
N ALA A 9 -13.01 -4.76 -8.47
CA ALA A 9 -13.11 -6.09 -9.04
C ALA A 9 -13.24 -6.09 -10.57
N THR A 10 -13.99 -5.15 -11.16
CA THR A 10 -14.40 -5.22 -12.57
C THR A 10 -13.61 -4.31 -13.53
N ARG A 11 -13.08 -3.18 -13.04
CA ARG A 11 -12.39 -2.18 -13.86
C ARG A 11 -10.91 -2.08 -13.56
N TYR A 12 -10.55 -2.24 -12.28
CA TYR A 12 -9.16 -2.35 -11.83
C TYR A 12 -8.64 -3.78 -11.93
N PHE A 13 -9.53 -4.78 -11.87
CA PHE A 13 -9.23 -6.21 -11.90
C PHE A 13 -8.38 -6.68 -10.71
N GLY A 14 -8.65 -6.12 -9.53
CA GLY A 14 -8.00 -6.55 -8.30
C GLY A 14 -8.66 -7.79 -7.70
N ASP A 15 -7.85 -8.67 -7.16
CA ASP A 15 -8.24 -9.96 -6.56
C ASP A 15 -7.64 -10.20 -5.16
N MET A 16 -6.87 -9.23 -4.66
CA MET A 16 -6.09 -9.35 -3.43
C MET A 16 -6.90 -9.04 -2.17
N ILE A 17 -7.79 -8.04 -2.22
CA ILE A 17 -8.54 -7.57 -1.06
C ILE A 17 -9.94 -8.22 -1.06
N PRO A 18 -10.29 -9.00 -0.02
CA PRO A 18 -11.66 -9.49 0.15
C PRO A 18 -12.66 -8.35 0.36
N GLU A 19 -13.91 -8.54 -0.10
CA GLU A 19 -14.96 -7.50 -0.07
C GLU A 19 -15.27 -7.00 1.35
N ASP A 20 -15.29 -7.90 2.33
CA ASP A 20 -15.64 -7.61 3.74
C ASP A 20 -14.63 -6.68 4.43
N VAL A 21 -13.39 -6.64 3.94
CA VAL A 21 -12.34 -5.75 4.47
C VAL A 21 -11.98 -4.61 3.51
N PHE A 22 -12.57 -4.56 2.31
CA PHE A 22 -12.24 -3.59 1.28
C PHE A 22 -12.41 -2.15 1.76
N GLU A 23 -13.54 -1.85 2.41
CA GLU A 23 -13.88 -0.49 2.84
C GLU A 23 -12.82 0.10 3.80
N LYS A 24 -12.28 -0.72 4.71
CA LYS A 24 -11.20 -0.32 5.63
C LYS A 24 -9.96 0.18 4.87
N PHE A 25 -9.51 -0.57 3.86
CA PHE A 25 -8.31 -0.21 3.10
C PHE A 25 -8.58 0.91 2.10
N CYS A 26 -9.77 0.94 1.52
CA CYS A 26 -10.18 1.96 0.56
C CYS A 26 -10.32 3.33 1.24
N GLN A 27 -10.94 3.42 2.41
CA GLN A 27 -11.06 4.68 3.16
C GLN A 27 -9.68 5.24 3.52
N ARG A 28 -8.81 4.40 4.09
CA ARG A 28 -7.42 4.78 4.41
C ARG A 28 -6.65 5.27 3.17
N SER A 29 -6.92 4.68 2.01
CA SER A 29 -6.29 5.05 0.74
C SER A 29 -6.81 6.36 0.18
N CYS A 30 -8.08 6.70 0.41
CA CYS A 30 -8.62 8.00 0.06
C CYS A 30 -7.96 9.09 0.90
N ASP A 31 -7.89 8.90 2.22
CA ASP A 31 -7.26 9.86 3.14
C ASP A 31 -5.80 10.13 2.75
N GLU A 32 -5.04 9.09 2.39
CA GLU A 32 -3.65 9.24 1.97
C GLU A 32 -3.50 9.91 0.59
N ILE A 33 -4.44 9.64 -0.33
CA ILE A 33 -4.49 10.34 -1.62
C ILE A 33 -4.78 11.82 -1.45
N ASP A 34 -5.66 12.19 -0.51
CA ASP A 34 -5.93 13.59 -0.21
C ASP A 34 -4.68 14.31 0.29
N VAL A 35 -3.92 13.67 1.20
CA VAL A 35 -2.62 14.18 1.65
C VAL A 35 -1.63 14.34 0.49
N ILE A 36 -1.48 13.32 -0.36
CA ILE A 36 -0.52 13.34 -1.49
C ILE A 36 -0.92 14.37 -2.56
N THR A 37 -2.22 14.60 -2.72
CA THR A 37 -2.75 15.55 -3.70
C THR A 37 -3.01 16.94 -3.12
N PHE A 38 -2.61 17.21 -1.87
CA PHE A 38 -2.80 18.50 -1.21
C PHE A 38 -4.28 18.93 -1.20
N ASP A 39 -5.17 17.98 -0.88
CA ASP A 39 -6.63 18.15 -0.83
C ASP A 39 -7.28 18.63 -2.14
N ARG A 40 -6.58 18.48 -3.28
CA ARG A 40 -7.12 18.88 -4.61
C ARG A 40 -8.35 18.08 -5.04
N LEU A 41 -8.58 16.93 -4.43
CA LEU A 41 -9.73 16.05 -4.69
C LEU A 41 -10.88 16.24 -3.68
N ALA A 42 -10.78 17.19 -2.75
CA ALA A 42 -11.79 17.41 -1.71
C ALA A 42 -13.19 17.74 -2.26
N GLU A 43 -13.26 18.36 -3.44
CA GLU A 43 -14.53 18.65 -4.15
C GLU A 43 -15.07 17.42 -4.93
N GLY A 44 -14.28 16.34 -5.04
CA GLY A 44 -14.63 15.10 -5.73
C GLY A 44 -13.64 14.71 -6.82
N LEU A 45 -14.01 13.67 -7.58
CA LEU A 45 -13.24 13.22 -8.74
C LEU A 45 -13.30 14.26 -9.88
N PRO A 46 -12.25 14.39 -10.70
CA PRO A 46 -12.28 15.22 -11.90
C PRO A 46 -13.41 14.81 -12.85
N THR A 47 -14.04 15.77 -13.53
CA THR A 47 -15.10 15.52 -14.52
C THR A 47 -14.62 14.72 -15.72
N ASN A 48 -13.33 14.80 -16.06
CA ASN A 48 -12.73 14.00 -17.11
C ASN A 48 -12.70 12.52 -16.71
N GLU A 49 -13.49 11.67 -17.37
CA GLU A 49 -13.61 10.23 -17.04
C GLU A 49 -12.26 9.51 -16.99
N ARG A 50 -11.31 9.85 -17.88
CA ARG A 50 -9.98 9.24 -17.88
C ARG A 50 -9.17 9.67 -16.65
N ALA A 51 -9.28 10.93 -16.22
CA ALA A 51 -8.64 11.41 -15.01
C ALA A 51 -9.29 10.77 -13.76
N ALA A 52 -10.62 10.74 -13.69
CA ALA A 52 -11.37 10.08 -12.63
C ALA A 52 -11.01 8.59 -12.50
N ALA A 53 -10.91 7.87 -13.62
CA ALA A 53 -10.49 6.47 -13.61
C ALA A 53 -9.05 6.30 -13.12
N ARG A 54 -8.13 7.22 -13.45
CA ARG A 54 -6.75 7.18 -12.92
C ARG A 54 -6.70 7.40 -11.41
N VAL A 55 -7.52 8.30 -10.87
CA VAL A 55 -7.66 8.50 -9.41
C VAL A 55 -8.18 7.24 -8.75
N GLN A 56 -9.26 6.64 -9.27
CA GLN A 56 -9.80 5.39 -8.74
C GLN A 56 -8.77 4.24 -8.75
N ARG A 57 -7.99 4.10 -9.84
CA ARG A 57 -6.91 3.11 -9.93
C ARG A 57 -5.79 3.37 -8.91
N ALA A 58 -5.46 4.63 -8.65
CA ALA A 58 -4.49 5.00 -7.61
C ALA A 58 -4.97 4.56 -6.22
N VAL A 59 -6.26 4.77 -5.91
CA VAL A 59 -6.87 4.35 -4.64
C VAL A 59 -6.81 2.82 -4.50
N CYS A 60 -7.19 2.09 -5.55
CA CYS A 60 -7.15 0.62 -5.55
C CYS A 60 -5.72 0.09 -5.34
N ALA A 61 -4.73 0.63 -6.05
CA ALA A 61 -3.33 0.23 -5.90
C ALA A 61 -2.78 0.50 -4.50
N LEU A 62 -3.16 1.65 -3.91
CA LEU A 62 -2.76 2.00 -2.55
C LEU A 62 -3.46 1.11 -1.50
N ALA A 63 -4.72 0.74 -1.73
CA ALA A 63 -5.45 -0.18 -0.87
C ALA A 63 -4.79 -1.56 -0.85
N GLU A 64 -4.35 -2.08 -2.01
CA GLU A 64 -3.62 -3.34 -2.10
C GLU A 64 -2.26 -3.25 -1.41
N LEU A 65 -1.56 -2.12 -1.55
CA LEU A 65 -0.31 -1.89 -0.82
C LEU A 65 -0.53 -1.96 0.70
N PHE A 66 -1.57 -1.29 1.21
CA PHE A 66 -1.89 -1.35 2.64
C PHE A 66 -2.28 -2.75 3.11
N TYR A 67 -3.05 -3.47 2.31
CA TYR A 67 -3.41 -4.86 2.60
C TYR A 67 -2.16 -5.74 2.72
N ARG A 68 -1.20 -5.60 1.80
CA ARG A 68 0.07 -6.34 1.83
C ARG A 68 0.94 -5.99 3.03
N ILE A 69 1.07 -4.71 3.36
CA ILE A 69 1.83 -4.26 4.52
C ILE A 69 1.23 -4.87 5.80
N GLU A 70 -0.09 -4.82 5.97
CA GLU A 70 -0.75 -5.37 7.15
C GLU A 70 -0.64 -6.90 7.21
N ALA A 71 -0.70 -7.60 6.06
CA ALA A 71 -0.50 -9.04 6.00
C ALA A 71 0.93 -9.46 6.39
N GLU A 72 1.95 -8.69 5.96
CA GLU A 72 3.35 -8.96 6.34
C GLU A 72 3.64 -8.62 7.81
N ASP A 73 3.03 -7.54 8.33
CA ASP A 73 3.13 -7.18 9.76
C ASP A 73 2.55 -8.28 10.65
N ARG A 74 1.36 -8.80 10.32
CA ARG A 74 0.73 -9.91 11.05
C ARG A 74 1.58 -11.19 11.03
N LYS A 75 2.18 -11.54 9.88
CA LYS A 75 3.10 -12.69 9.78
C LYS A 75 4.32 -12.51 10.67
N ALA A 76 4.86 -11.29 10.74
CA ALA A 76 5.99 -10.99 11.62
C ALA A 76 5.62 -11.18 13.10
N GLU A 77 4.44 -10.73 13.53
CA GLU A 77 3.94 -10.97 14.89
C GLU A 77 3.68 -12.46 15.20
N GLU A 78 3.07 -13.20 14.28
CA GLU A 78 2.83 -14.65 14.46
C GLU A 78 4.15 -15.48 14.50
N SER A 79 5.23 -14.92 13.94
CA SER A 79 6.56 -15.52 14.00
C SER A 79 7.29 -15.27 15.32
N THR A 80 6.88 -14.28 16.13
CA THR A 80 7.49 -13.95 17.43
C THR A 80 6.78 -14.59 18.64
N GLY A 81 5.73 -15.38 18.40
CA GLY A 81 4.96 -16.05 19.47
C GLY A 81 5.80 -16.95 20.39
N ILE A 82 5.49 -16.99 21.67
CA ILE A 82 6.15 -17.85 22.65
C ILE A 82 5.40 -19.19 22.73
N ILE A 83 6.08 -20.34 22.59
CA ILE A 83 5.48 -21.65 22.85
C ILE A 83 5.75 -21.99 24.32
N ASN A 84 4.70 -21.93 25.15
CA ASN A 84 4.76 -22.46 26.51
C ASN A 84 4.49 -23.97 26.46
N LYS A 85 5.48 -24.81 26.77
CA LYS A 85 5.24 -26.24 27.03
C LYS A 85 4.67 -26.41 28.43
N GLU A 86 3.86 -27.46 28.63
CA GLU A 86 3.23 -27.83 29.92
C GLU A 86 4.26 -28.07 31.06
N ASP A 87 5.53 -28.29 30.71
CA ASP A 87 6.66 -28.50 31.62
C ASP A 87 7.34 -27.19 32.08
N GLY A 88 6.66 -26.03 31.97
CA GLY A 88 7.19 -24.72 32.39
C GLY A 88 8.37 -24.19 31.57
N THR A 89 8.79 -24.92 30.52
CA THR A 89 9.85 -24.48 29.61
C THR A 89 9.27 -23.51 28.57
N VAL A 90 9.70 -22.26 28.65
CA VAL A 90 9.42 -21.22 27.66
C VAL A 90 10.37 -21.43 26.48
N ILE A 91 9.92 -22.07 25.41
CA ILE A 91 10.65 -22.07 24.15
C ILE A 91 10.04 -20.92 23.35
N GLY A 92 10.73 -19.79 23.26
CA GLY A 92 10.36 -18.79 22.26
C GLY A 92 10.27 -19.52 20.91
N LYS A 93 9.22 -19.31 20.11
CA LYS A 93 9.21 -19.70 18.71
C LYS A 93 10.17 -18.77 17.98
N GLN A 94 11.44 -18.77 18.38
CA GLN A 94 12.51 -18.21 17.60
C GLN A 94 12.66 -19.18 16.45
N ILE A 95 11.86 -18.99 15.40
CA ILE A 95 12.29 -19.35 14.07
C ILE A 95 13.57 -18.53 13.91
N THR A 96 14.67 -19.22 14.13
CA THR A 96 16.06 -18.77 14.10
C THR A 96 16.24 -17.68 13.07
N ALA A 97 16.70 -16.52 13.53
CA ALA A 97 17.46 -15.53 12.77
C ALA A 97 17.24 -15.55 11.25
N VAL A 98 16.47 -14.59 10.73
CA VAL A 98 16.84 -14.08 9.40
C VAL A 98 18.18 -13.39 9.59
N SER A 99 19.24 -14.12 9.23
CA SER A 99 20.64 -13.75 9.35
C SER A 99 20.86 -12.29 9.03
N SER A 100 21.31 -11.56 10.04
CA SER A 100 22.12 -10.36 9.86
C SER A 100 23.40 -10.78 9.14
N GLY A 101 23.48 -10.53 7.83
CA GLY A 101 24.72 -10.71 7.08
C GLY A 101 24.54 -11.17 5.65
N SER A 102 24.32 -10.22 4.74
CA SER A 102 25.00 -10.16 3.43
C SER A 102 24.47 -8.98 2.64
N GLU A 103 25.32 -7.97 2.43
CA GLU A 103 25.20 -7.11 1.25
C GLU A 103 24.95 -7.99 0.03
N SER A 104 23.76 -7.87 -0.55
CA SER A 104 23.39 -8.64 -1.74
C SER A 104 22.82 -7.65 -2.74
N ILE A 105 23.70 -7.11 -3.58
CA ILE A 105 23.30 -6.53 -4.86
C ILE A 105 22.72 -7.68 -5.67
N HIS A 106 21.40 -7.86 -5.66
CA HIS A 106 20.74 -8.85 -6.50
C HIS A 106 19.71 -8.20 -7.41
N TYR A 107 20.15 -8.08 -8.66
CA TYR A 107 19.41 -7.75 -9.86
C TYR A 107 18.45 -8.91 -10.17
N ALA A 108 17.32 -9.00 -9.47
CA ALA A 108 16.27 -9.98 -9.79
C ALA A 108 15.10 -9.26 -10.45
N VAL A 109 15.15 -9.22 -11.78
CA VAL A 109 14.00 -8.91 -12.62
C VAL A 109 12.99 -10.05 -12.44
N GLY A 110 11.83 -9.74 -11.84
CA GLY A 110 10.69 -10.66 -11.70
C GLY A 110 10.45 -11.12 -10.25
N GLN A 111 9.41 -10.58 -9.62
CA GLN A 111 8.69 -11.09 -8.43
C GLN A 111 9.45 -11.26 -7.08
N GLY A 112 10.77 -11.03 -6.99
CA GLY A 112 11.52 -11.10 -5.72
C GLY A 112 11.81 -9.77 -5.02
N ALA A 113 11.76 -8.64 -5.72
CA ALA A 113 12.18 -7.33 -5.20
C ALA A 113 11.14 -6.65 -4.29
N THR A 114 9.86 -6.99 -4.42
CA THR A 114 8.78 -6.33 -3.67
C THR A 114 8.64 -6.82 -2.23
N THR A 115 9.07 -8.05 -1.93
CA THR A 115 8.95 -8.61 -0.57
C THR A 115 9.93 -7.93 0.40
N SER A 116 11.16 -7.63 -0.06
CA SER A 116 12.16 -6.94 0.77
C SER A 116 11.78 -5.49 1.06
N THR A 117 11.18 -4.77 0.09
CA THR A 117 10.72 -3.39 0.29
C THR A 117 9.49 -3.32 1.20
N ILE A 118 8.53 -4.24 1.08
CA ILE A 118 7.35 -4.29 1.95
C ILE A 118 7.76 -4.68 3.39
N SER A 119 8.64 -5.68 3.55
CA SER A 119 9.15 -6.05 4.88
C SER A 119 9.91 -4.90 5.57
N THR A 120 10.59 -4.05 4.79
CA THR A 120 11.22 -2.82 5.30
C THR A 120 10.17 -1.75 5.62
N ALA A 121 9.14 -1.60 4.78
CA ALA A 121 8.04 -0.64 5.01
C ALA A 121 7.21 -0.95 6.27
N VAL A 122 7.17 -2.20 6.72
CA VAL A 122 6.60 -2.56 8.03
C VAL A 122 7.36 -1.90 9.18
N LYS A 123 8.69 -1.79 9.07
CA LYS A 123 9.58 -1.35 10.16
C LYS A 123 10.00 0.12 10.07
N ASP A 124 10.02 0.69 8.86
CA ASP A 124 10.47 2.05 8.59
C ASP A 124 9.37 2.90 7.95
N VAL A 125 8.91 3.90 8.71
CA VAL A 125 7.88 4.85 8.28
C VAL A 125 8.35 5.65 7.06
N LYS A 126 9.64 5.96 6.93
CA LYS A 126 10.14 6.74 5.79
C LYS A 126 10.05 5.94 4.48
N THR A 127 10.48 4.68 4.51
CA THR A 127 10.34 3.76 3.37
C THR A 127 8.88 3.53 3.03
N ARG A 128 8.02 3.37 4.04
CA ARG A 128 6.57 3.25 3.86
C ARG A 128 5.97 4.45 3.13
N ARG A 129 6.20 5.67 3.62
CA ARG A 129 5.71 6.92 3.00
C ARG A 129 6.21 7.08 1.56
N ARG A 130 7.46 6.71 1.31
CA ARG A 130 8.02 6.71 -0.06
C ARG A 130 7.29 5.71 -0.95
N LEU A 131 7.03 4.50 -0.48
CA LEU A 131 6.35 3.46 -1.25
C LEU A 131 4.89 3.83 -1.55
N GLU A 132 4.19 4.42 -0.59
CA GLU A 132 2.85 4.99 -0.76
C GLU A 132 2.85 6.07 -1.86
N TYR A 133 3.77 7.03 -1.78
CA TYR A 133 3.90 8.09 -2.79
C TYR A 133 4.28 7.55 -4.18
N ASP A 134 5.26 6.64 -4.27
CA ASP A 134 5.70 6.05 -5.54
C ASP A 134 4.55 5.29 -6.22
N THR A 135 3.72 4.59 -5.43
CA THR A 135 2.50 3.90 -5.91
C THR A 135 1.50 4.88 -6.50
N VAL A 136 1.17 5.96 -5.76
CA VAL A 136 0.21 6.97 -6.24
C VAL A 136 0.75 7.72 -7.46
N LYS A 137 2.04 8.03 -7.47
CA LYS A 137 2.71 8.76 -8.55
C LYS A 137 2.57 8.07 -9.90
N GLU A 138 2.69 6.74 -9.95
CA GLU A 138 2.53 5.95 -11.18
C GLU A 138 1.18 6.25 -11.87
N TYR A 139 0.12 6.39 -11.08
CA TYR A 139 -1.22 6.63 -11.60
C TYR A 139 -1.55 8.11 -11.79
N LEU A 140 -1.01 9.01 -10.96
CA LEU A 140 -1.43 10.42 -10.96
C LEU A 140 -0.48 11.37 -11.72
N THR A 141 0.67 10.90 -12.18
CA THR A 141 1.59 11.74 -12.97
C THR A 141 0.90 12.27 -14.24
N GLY A 142 0.89 13.60 -14.40
CA GLY A 142 0.25 14.26 -15.53
C GLY A 142 -1.29 14.30 -15.49
N VAL A 143 -1.92 13.85 -14.40
CA VAL A 143 -3.37 13.99 -14.19
C VAL A 143 -3.66 15.41 -13.72
N LYS A 144 -4.69 16.01 -14.29
CA LYS A 144 -5.16 17.35 -13.94
C LYS A 144 -6.52 17.30 -13.26
N ASP A 145 -6.77 18.26 -12.39
CA ASP A 145 -8.10 18.59 -11.90
C ASP A 145 -8.91 19.38 -12.96
N ASP A 146 -10.15 19.70 -12.61
CA ASP A 146 -11.06 20.47 -13.48
C ASP A 146 -10.61 21.92 -13.71
N LYS A 147 -9.71 22.43 -12.85
CA LYS A 147 -9.10 23.77 -12.96
C LYS A 147 -7.85 23.72 -13.86
N GLY A 148 -7.44 22.54 -14.31
CA GLY A 148 -6.29 22.32 -15.19
C GLY A 148 -4.95 22.21 -14.45
N GLU A 149 -4.97 22.19 -13.13
CA GLU A 149 -3.79 22.05 -12.27
C GLU A 149 -3.44 20.58 -12.06
N LEU A 150 -2.15 20.26 -11.96
CA LEU A 150 -1.71 18.87 -11.77
C LEU A 150 -2.03 18.39 -10.34
N LEU A 151 -2.61 17.19 -10.22
CA LEU A 151 -3.01 16.65 -8.91
C LEU A 151 -1.83 16.46 -7.95
N LEU A 152 -0.63 16.18 -8.45
CA LEU A 152 0.58 15.99 -7.64
C LEU A 152 1.38 17.29 -7.43
N TYR A 153 0.83 18.44 -7.79
CA TYR A 153 1.52 19.72 -7.69
C TYR A 153 1.27 20.40 -6.35
N ALA A 154 2.36 20.58 -5.59
CA ALA A 154 2.37 21.13 -4.24
C ALA A 154 2.22 22.67 -4.17
N GLY A 155 2.16 23.36 -5.31
CA GLY A 155 2.35 24.81 -5.36
C GLY A 155 3.84 25.20 -5.43
N LEU A 156 4.11 26.35 -6.03
CA LEU A 156 5.41 27.06 -6.02
C LEU A 156 5.24 28.33 -5.19
#